data_AF-A0A1I1RP28-F1
#
_entry.id   AF-A0A1I1RP28-F1
#
_cell.length_a   1.000
_cell.length_b   1.000
_cell.length_c   1.000
_cell.angle_alpha   90.00
_cell.angle_beta   90.00
_cell.angle_gamma   90.00
#
_symmetry.space_group_name_H-M   'P 1'
#
loop_
_entity.id
_entity.type
_entity.pdbx_description
1 polymer ?
#
loop_
_entity_poly.entity_id
_entity_poly.type
_entity_poly.pdbx_seq_one_letter_code
_entity_poly.pdbx_strand_id
1 'polypeptide(L)'
;MRSAFLAAACAAALLAGCGGTTADAPPPPQRTLTGVPLSQVDHEAAVQRLYLAYLGRAADPAGLSFYTGVSQQLALPGDTGALYFRYGAEAGVRQLLDSLAGSPEAFALYSGDDASAVTAMYRNLFNREPDAGGLEFWTGVLASGALTRGQVPVALLSGASMQDLALFDRKAEVAGAFSAALNTPERAAQYQGESAVAALRVVLAKVTATTSAAEQAALVDEALGAVAASPAFPKVQAIVRARCVACHSATPTMPGFATAPRGIRFDTPEQIRTDAYRIYVNVVQTQFMPYGNQTNMTPAEREVVRAWYEGGAL
;
A
#
# COMPACT_ATOMS: atom_id res chain seq x y z
N MET A 1 -35.67 11.47 12.31
CA MET A 1 -35.12 11.65 13.68
C MET A 1 -34.22 10.48 14.13
N ARG A 2 -34.57 9.20 13.91
CA ARG A 2 -33.68 8.07 14.26
C ARG A 2 -32.34 8.01 13.50
N SER A 3 -32.29 8.38 12.22
CA SER A 3 -31.05 8.36 11.43
C SER A 3 -30.02 9.43 11.82
N ALA A 4 -30.46 10.58 12.36
CA ALA A 4 -29.57 11.63 12.83
C ALA A 4 -28.90 11.28 14.16
N PHE A 5 -29.59 10.53 15.02
CA PHE A 5 -29.03 10.00 16.28
C PHE A 5 -28.03 8.86 16.04
N LEU A 6 -28.23 8.01 15.02
CA LEU A 6 -27.23 7.01 14.63
C LEU A 6 -25.95 7.63 14.03
N ALA A 7 -26.09 8.68 13.22
CA ALA A 7 -24.94 9.38 12.63
C ALA A 7 -24.10 10.10 13.70
N ALA A 8 -24.74 10.74 14.69
CA ALA A 8 -24.05 11.40 15.80
C ALA A 8 -23.36 10.40 16.76
N ALA A 9 -23.97 9.25 17.02
CA ALA A 9 -23.36 8.17 17.81
C ALA A 9 -22.18 7.51 17.07
N CYS A 10 -22.23 7.38 15.74
CA CYS A 10 -21.09 6.93 14.92
C CYS A 10 -19.94 7.95 14.94
N ALA A 11 -20.21 9.25 14.87
CA ALA A 11 -19.17 10.28 14.86
C ALA A 11 -18.41 10.38 16.19
N ALA A 12 -19.10 10.26 17.34
CA ALA A 12 -18.46 10.23 18.66
C ALA A 12 -17.63 8.95 18.90
N ALA A 13 -18.08 7.82 18.36
CA ALA A 13 -17.35 6.54 18.43
C ALA A 13 -16.07 6.54 17.57
N LEU A 14 -16.08 7.20 16.41
CA LEU A 14 -14.91 7.32 15.52
C LEU A 14 -13.79 8.19 16.11
N LEU A 15 -14.12 9.20 16.91
CA LEU A 15 -13.14 10.03 17.61
C LEU A 15 -12.37 9.26 18.70
N ALA A 16 -13.05 8.36 19.42
CA ALA A 16 -12.41 7.47 20.38
C ALA A 16 -11.43 6.52 19.67
N GLY A 17 -11.79 6.07 18.46
CA GLY A 17 -10.92 5.32 17.58
C GLY A 17 -9.59 6.02 17.28
N CYS A 18 -9.55 7.35 17.18
CA CYS A 18 -8.33 8.10 16.84
C CYS A 18 -7.45 8.52 18.01
N GLY A 19 -7.87 8.29 19.26
CA GLY A 19 -7.05 8.51 20.47
C GLY A 19 -7.43 9.69 21.37
N GLY A 20 -8.65 10.21 21.30
CA GLY A 20 -9.10 11.29 22.19
C GLY A 20 -9.54 10.78 23.57
N THR A 21 -8.96 11.30 24.66
CA THR A 21 -9.46 11.05 26.03
C THR A 21 -10.80 11.76 26.24
N THR A 22 -11.78 11.09 26.83
CA THR A 22 -13.17 11.54 27.00
C THR A 22 -13.39 12.77 27.88
N ALA A 23 -12.33 13.30 28.51
CA ALA A 23 -12.45 14.35 29.53
C ALA A 23 -12.41 15.80 28.97
N ASP A 24 -11.92 16.02 27.74
CA ASP A 24 -11.80 17.37 27.16
C ASP A 24 -11.92 17.37 25.62
N ALA A 25 -12.54 16.34 25.03
CA ALA A 25 -12.65 16.23 23.58
C ALA A 25 -13.55 17.36 23.02
N PRO A 26 -13.02 18.32 22.23
CA PRO A 26 -13.87 19.20 21.45
C PRO A 26 -14.76 18.33 20.54
N PRO A 27 -15.98 18.79 20.19
CA PRO A 27 -16.82 18.06 19.24
C PRO A 27 -16.01 17.72 17.99
N PRO A 28 -16.28 16.59 17.31
CA PRO A 28 -15.57 16.24 16.09
C PRO A 28 -15.54 17.49 15.21
N PRO A 29 -14.38 17.88 14.65
CA PRO A 29 -14.37 19.01 13.73
C PRO A 29 -15.46 18.71 12.72
N GLN A 30 -16.51 19.53 12.73
CA GLN A 30 -17.56 19.39 11.75
C GLN A 30 -16.84 19.63 10.44
N ARG A 31 -16.57 18.55 9.70
CA ARG A 31 -16.26 18.66 8.29
C ARG A 31 -17.50 19.30 7.69
N THR A 32 -17.48 20.62 7.56
CA THR A 32 -17.92 21.20 6.31
C THR A 32 -17.11 20.44 5.29
N LEU A 33 -17.74 19.45 4.63
CA LEU A 33 -17.34 19.03 3.30
C LEU A 33 -16.97 20.33 2.61
N THR A 34 -15.67 20.57 2.41
CA THR A 34 -15.22 21.80 1.78
C THR A 34 -16.08 21.94 0.54
N GLY A 35 -16.81 23.05 0.45
CA GLY A 35 -17.90 23.27 -0.50
C GLY A 35 -17.45 23.37 -1.95
N VAL A 36 -16.45 22.59 -2.34
CA VAL A 36 -16.06 22.30 -3.71
C VAL A 36 -17.25 21.55 -4.32
N PRO A 37 -17.96 22.15 -5.28
CA PRO A 37 -18.97 21.45 -6.05
C PRO A 37 -18.37 20.18 -6.63
N LEU A 38 -19.14 19.09 -6.71
CA LEU A 38 -18.66 17.83 -7.31
C LEU A 38 -18.12 18.03 -8.74
N SER A 39 -18.62 19.05 -9.45
CA SER A 39 -18.14 19.45 -10.78
C SER A 39 -16.75 20.09 -10.81
N GLN A 40 -16.18 20.44 -9.66
CA GLN A 40 -14.86 21.05 -9.52
C GLN A 40 -13.85 20.14 -8.81
N VAL A 41 -14.22 18.89 -8.53
CA VAL A 41 -13.31 17.92 -7.93
C VAL A 41 -12.20 17.58 -8.92
N ASP A 42 -10.96 17.71 -8.48
CA ASP A 42 -9.83 17.09 -9.15
C ASP A 42 -9.87 15.58 -8.92
N HIS A 43 -10.32 14.86 -9.94
CA HIS A 43 -10.49 13.41 -9.86
C HIS A 43 -9.16 12.65 -9.87
N GLU A 44 -8.09 13.21 -10.43
CA GLU A 44 -6.76 12.58 -10.34
C GLU A 44 -6.25 12.66 -8.90
N ALA A 45 -6.39 13.83 -8.26
CA ALA A 45 -6.05 13.99 -6.85
C ALA A 45 -6.91 13.08 -5.94
N ALA A 46 -8.20 12.95 -6.22
CA ALA A 46 -9.08 12.04 -5.49
C ALA A 46 -8.63 10.57 -5.62
N VAL A 47 -8.17 10.15 -6.80
CA VAL A 47 -7.64 8.81 -7.04
C VAL A 47 -6.31 8.58 -6.33
N GLN A 48 -5.41 9.58 -6.31
CA GLN A 48 -4.17 9.47 -5.54
C GLN A 48 -4.43 9.23 -4.06
N ARG A 49 -5.42 9.93 -3.50
CA ARG A 49 -5.83 9.75 -2.10
C ARG A 49 -6.43 8.37 -1.85
N LEU A 50 -7.19 7.81 -2.81
CA LEU A 50 -7.69 6.42 -2.73
C LEU A 50 -6.55 5.40 -2.75
N TYR A 51 -5.59 5.54 -3.68
CA TYR A 51 -4.42 4.67 -3.74
C TYR A 51 -3.58 4.76 -2.47
N LEU A 52 -3.37 5.95 -1.94
CA LEU A 52 -2.67 6.14 -0.69
C LEU A 52 -3.43 5.48 0.48
N ALA A 53 -4.74 5.67 0.56
CA ALA A 53 -5.54 5.15 1.67
C ALA A 53 -5.53 3.62 1.73
N TYR A 54 -5.64 2.95 0.59
CA TYR A 54 -5.75 1.49 0.53
C TYR A 54 -4.43 0.78 0.26
N LEU A 55 -3.54 1.38 -0.52
CA LEU A 55 -2.33 0.73 -1.02
C LEU A 55 -1.05 1.45 -0.56
N GLY A 56 -1.15 2.58 0.14
CA GLY A 56 -0.02 3.30 0.69
C GLY A 56 0.96 3.88 -0.33
N ARG A 57 0.56 3.96 -1.60
CA ARG A 57 1.42 4.36 -2.71
C ARG A 57 0.67 5.33 -3.64
N ALA A 58 1.40 5.95 -4.55
CA ALA A 58 0.78 6.70 -5.64
C ALA A 58 0.18 5.75 -6.69
N ALA A 59 -0.86 6.20 -7.40
CA ALA A 59 -1.39 5.45 -8.52
C ALA A 59 -0.35 5.31 -9.64
N ASP A 60 -0.18 4.10 -10.17
CA ASP A 60 0.58 3.92 -11.42
C ASP A 60 -0.20 4.54 -12.60
N PRO A 61 0.45 4.88 -13.73
CA PRO A 61 -0.20 5.61 -14.82
C PRO A 61 -1.47 4.93 -15.36
N ALA A 62 -1.48 3.59 -15.45
CA ALA A 62 -2.64 2.84 -15.91
C ALA A 62 -3.78 2.88 -14.88
N GLY A 63 -3.44 2.64 -13.62
CA GLY A 63 -4.37 2.76 -12.49
C GLY A 63 -4.98 4.15 -12.37
N LEU A 64 -4.16 5.19 -12.44
CA LEU A 64 -4.61 6.58 -12.37
C LEU A 64 -5.64 6.88 -13.47
N SER A 65 -5.32 6.55 -14.73
CA SER A 65 -6.24 6.76 -15.85
C SER A 65 -7.57 6.03 -15.67
N PHE A 66 -7.54 4.75 -15.29
CA PHE A 66 -8.74 3.95 -15.11
C PHE A 66 -9.61 4.48 -13.97
N TYR A 67 -9.04 4.69 -12.79
CA TYR A 67 -9.81 5.11 -11.62
C TYR A 67 -10.24 6.58 -11.67
N THR A 68 -9.58 7.44 -12.47
CA THR A 68 -10.07 8.80 -12.71
C THR A 68 -11.42 8.77 -13.45
N GLY A 69 -11.57 7.88 -14.45
CA GLY A 69 -12.85 7.67 -15.12
C GLY A 69 -13.94 7.14 -14.17
N VAL A 70 -13.59 6.18 -13.31
CA VAL A 70 -14.51 5.66 -12.27
C VAL A 70 -14.88 6.76 -11.27
N SER A 71 -13.92 7.58 -10.86
CA SER A 71 -14.10 8.69 -9.92
C SER A 71 -15.08 9.73 -10.45
N GLN A 72 -14.98 10.07 -11.74
CA GLN A 72 -15.91 10.95 -12.45
C GLN A 72 -17.31 10.34 -12.53
N GLN A 73 -17.42 9.07 -12.95
CA GLN A 73 -18.70 8.38 -13.10
C GLN A 73 -19.47 8.28 -11.78
N LEU A 74 -18.77 8.05 -10.67
CA LEU A 74 -19.36 7.96 -9.34
C LEU A 74 -19.46 9.32 -8.64
N ALA A 75 -19.03 10.40 -9.28
CA ALA A 75 -18.94 11.74 -8.69
C ALA A 75 -18.31 11.69 -7.29
N LEU A 76 -17.14 11.08 -7.16
CA LEU A 76 -16.47 10.94 -5.88
C LEU A 76 -16.07 12.32 -5.32
N PRO A 77 -16.20 12.56 -4.01
CA PRO A 77 -15.64 13.74 -3.38
C PRO A 77 -14.10 13.70 -3.43
N GLY A 78 -13.47 14.87 -3.40
CA GLY A 78 -12.01 14.96 -3.18
C GLY A 78 -11.58 14.52 -1.77
N ASP A 79 -12.51 14.54 -0.81
CA ASP A 79 -12.30 14.03 0.54
C ASP A 79 -12.58 12.52 0.62
N THR A 80 -11.53 11.71 0.70
CA THR A 80 -11.59 10.26 0.82
C THR A 80 -12.34 9.78 2.08
N GLY A 81 -12.29 10.52 3.19
CA GLY A 81 -13.01 10.15 4.40
C GLY A 81 -14.54 10.28 4.25
N ALA A 82 -15.02 11.18 3.38
CA ALA A 82 -16.44 11.31 3.09
C ALA A 82 -17.04 10.04 2.42
N LEU A 83 -16.21 9.18 1.84
CA LEU A 83 -16.64 7.91 1.27
C LEU A 83 -17.14 6.91 2.31
N TYR A 84 -16.77 7.08 3.59
CA TYR A 84 -17.28 6.27 4.70
C TYR A 84 -18.81 6.27 4.73
N PHE A 85 -19.44 7.44 4.60
CA PHE A 85 -20.90 7.56 4.62
C PHE A 85 -21.57 7.08 3.33
N ARG A 86 -20.84 7.08 2.20
CA ARG A 86 -21.35 6.63 0.90
C ARG A 86 -21.25 5.11 0.71
N TYR A 87 -20.34 4.44 1.41
CA TYR A 87 -20.13 2.99 1.30
C TYR A 87 -21.42 2.18 1.53
N GLY A 88 -22.21 2.53 2.55
CA GLY A 88 -23.48 1.85 2.86
C GLY A 88 -24.63 2.20 1.90
N ALA A 89 -24.59 3.39 1.30
CA ALA A 89 -25.68 3.93 0.49
C ALA A 89 -25.54 3.64 -1.01
N GLU A 90 -24.32 3.49 -1.51
CA GLU A 90 -24.04 3.50 -2.95
C GLU A 90 -23.24 2.26 -3.38
N ALA A 91 -23.89 1.37 -4.13
CA ALA A 91 -23.30 0.10 -4.56
C ALA A 91 -22.02 0.30 -5.40
N GLY A 92 -21.98 1.33 -6.26
CA GLY A 92 -20.79 1.64 -7.06
C GLY A 92 -19.59 2.09 -6.21
N VAL A 93 -19.83 2.92 -5.18
CA VAL A 93 -18.78 3.33 -4.23
C VAL A 93 -18.30 2.12 -3.43
N ARG A 94 -19.22 1.27 -2.95
CA ARG A 94 -18.88 0.03 -2.26
C ARG A 94 -17.99 -0.87 -3.12
N GLN A 95 -18.39 -1.13 -4.37
CA GLN A 95 -17.65 -1.98 -5.28
C GLN A 95 -16.23 -1.45 -5.55
N LEU A 96 -16.07 -0.13 -5.71
CA LEU A 96 -14.76 0.51 -5.87
C LEU A 96 -13.86 0.33 -4.65
N LEU A 97 -14.39 0.58 -3.46
CA LEU A 97 -13.60 0.48 -2.22
C LEU A 97 -13.24 -0.98 -1.92
N ASP A 98 -14.18 -1.90 -2.13
CA ASP A 98 -13.96 -3.34 -1.96
C ASP A 98 -12.96 -3.88 -2.99
N SER A 99 -12.92 -3.35 -4.23
CA SER A 99 -11.93 -3.79 -5.22
C SER A 99 -10.50 -3.39 -4.84
N LEU A 100 -10.31 -2.21 -4.23
CA LEU A 100 -9.00 -1.79 -3.72
C LEU A 100 -8.62 -2.60 -2.47
N ALA A 101 -9.53 -2.74 -1.51
CA ALA A 101 -9.31 -3.49 -0.27
C ALA A 101 -9.08 -4.99 -0.48
N GLY A 102 -9.74 -5.58 -1.47
CA GLY A 102 -9.62 -6.99 -1.83
C GLY A 102 -8.48 -7.30 -2.79
N SER A 103 -7.67 -6.30 -3.16
CA SER A 103 -6.53 -6.52 -4.05
C SER A 103 -5.45 -7.40 -3.36
N PRO A 104 -4.67 -8.21 -4.12
CA PRO A 104 -3.55 -8.95 -3.57
C PRO A 104 -2.56 -8.06 -2.80
N GLU A 105 -2.39 -6.83 -3.28
CA GLU A 105 -1.53 -5.82 -2.68
C GLU A 105 -2.03 -5.35 -1.30
N ALA A 106 -3.31 -5.00 -1.18
CA ALA A 106 -3.92 -4.65 0.11
C ALA A 106 -3.91 -5.84 1.09
N PHE A 107 -4.13 -7.05 0.58
CA PHE A 107 -4.06 -8.26 1.39
C PHE A 107 -2.65 -8.50 1.96
N ALA A 108 -1.59 -8.28 1.18
CA ALA A 108 -0.22 -8.38 1.64
C ALA A 108 0.09 -7.33 2.72
N LEU A 109 -0.31 -6.07 2.46
CA LEU A 109 -0.09 -4.94 3.38
C LEU A 109 -0.78 -5.10 4.74
N TYR A 110 -2.01 -5.63 4.75
CA TYR A 110 -2.86 -5.73 5.94
C TYR A 110 -3.19 -7.18 6.31
N SER A 111 -2.18 -8.04 6.17
CA SER A 111 -2.24 -9.46 6.52
C SER A 111 -2.24 -9.67 8.04
N GLY A 112 -2.49 -10.90 8.47
CA GLY A 112 -2.57 -11.26 9.89
C GLY A 112 -3.94 -11.00 10.52
N ASP A 113 -3.95 -10.92 11.85
CA ASP A 113 -5.16 -10.65 12.64
C ASP A 113 -5.63 -9.18 12.51
N ASP A 114 -6.81 -8.88 13.05
CA ASP A 114 -7.41 -7.55 12.93
C ASP A 114 -6.57 -6.48 13.61
N ALA A 115 -5.89 -6.81 14.71
CA ALA A 115 -5.02 -5.87 15.41
C ALA A 115 -3.80 -5.49 14.55
N SER A 116 -3.17 -6.47 13.92
CA SER A 116 -2.04 -6.28 13.01
C SER A 116 -2.45 -5.48 11.77
N ALA A 117 -3.60 -5.80 11.18
CA ALA A 117 -4.15 -5.11 10.02
C ALA A 117 -4.46 -3.63 10.33
N VAL A 118 -5.17 -3.34 11.43
CA VAL A 118 -5.47 -1.96 11.87
C VAL A 118 -4.17 -1.19 12.13
N THR A 119 -3.22 -1.81 12.82
CA THR A 119 -1.92 -1.20 13.10
C THR A 119 -1.19 -0.80 11.81
N ALA A 120 -1.17 -1.68 10.81
CA ALA A 120 -0.59 -1.38 9.51
C ALA A 120 -1.33 -0.26 8.76
N MET A 121 -2.65 -0.17 8.88
CA MET A 121 -3.44 0.94 8.32
C MET A 121 -3.10 2.28 9.01
N TYR A 122 -2.90 2.30 10.32
CA TYR A 122 -2.45 3.49 11.06
C TYR A 122 -1.07 3.96 10.61
N ARG A 123 -0.11 3.05 10.46
CA ARG A 123 1.21 3.37 9.91
C ARG A 123 1.09 3.94 8.50
N ASN A 124 0.26 3.31 7.66
CA ASN A 124 0.06 3.75 6.30
C ASN A 124 -0.54 5.16 6.23
N LEU A 125 -1.62 5.43 6.97
CA LEU A 125 -2.34 6.69 6.85
C LEU A 125 -1.65 7.82 7.62
N PHE A 126 -1.11 7.52 8.80
CA PHE A 126 -0.76 8.52 9.82
C PHE A 126 0.68 8.42 10.34
N ASN A 127 1.51 7.51 9.80
CA ASN A 127 2.90 7.29 10.22
C ASN A 127 3.06 7.10 11.75
N ARG A 128 2.06 6.51 12.40
CA ARG A 128 2.04 6.24 13.85
C ARG A 128 1.31 4.94 14.15
N GLU A 129 1.45 4.44 15.37
CA GLU A 129 0.60 3.36 15.89
C GLU A 129 -0.76 3.91 16.36
N PRO A 130 -1.80 3.07 16.40
CA PRO A 130 -2.97 3.38 17.21
C PRO A 130 -2.59 3.37 18.70
N ASP A 131 -3.21 4.23 19.50
CA ASP A 131 -3.20 4.04 20.95
C ASP A 131 -4.06 2.84 21.35
N ALA A 132 -3.97 2.43 22.62
CA ALA A 132 -4.66 1.25 23.13
C ALA A 132 -6.20 1.33 22.96
N GLY A 133 -6.79 2.50 23.21
CA GLY A 133 -8.24 2.70 23.08
C GLY A 133 -8.70 2.66 21.63
N GLY A 134 -7.92 3.26 20.74
CA GLY A 134 -8.15 3.19 19.30
C GLY A 134 -8.09 1.76 18.78
N LEU A 135 -7.05 1.00 19.13
CA LEU A 135 -6.89 -0.39 18.69
C LEU A 135 -8.03 -1.29 19.22
N GLU A 136 -8.42 -1.12 20.48
CA GLU A 136 -9.56 -1.83 21.08
C GLU A 136 -10.87 -1.52 20.33
N PHE A 137 -11.12 -0.24 20.03
CA PHE A 137 -12.30 0.16 19.27
C PHE A 137 -12.35 -0.51 17.89
N TRP A 138 -11.27 -0.41 17.10
CA TRP A 138 -11.26 -0.93 15.73
C TRP A 138 -11.37 -2.45 15.67
N THR A 139 -10.66 -3.15 16.56
CA THR A 139 -10.77 -4.61 16.66
C THR A 139 -12.15 -5.05 17.15
N GLY A 140 -12.78 -4.29 18.05
CA GLY A 140 -14.15 -4.54 18.49
C GLY A 140 -15.19 -4.40 17.37
N VAL A 141 -15.12 -3.34 16.55
CA VAL A 141 -16.08 -3.14 15.44
C VAL A 141 -15.88 -4.15 14.30
N LEU A 142 -14.65 -4.62 14.08
CA LEU A 142 -14.36 -5.71 13.13
C LEU A 142 -14.89 -7.04 13.67
N ALA A 143 -14.64 -7.35 14.95
CA ALA A 143 -15.12 -8.58 15.58
C ALA A 143 -16.66 -8.66 15.63
N SER A 144 -17.34 -7.53 15.79
CA SER A 144 -18.81 -7.48 15.76
C SER A 144 -19.39 -7.58 14.34
N GLY A 145 -18.56 -7.51 13.29
CA GLY A 145 -18.98 -7.42 11.89
C GLY A 145 -19.68 -6.11 11.54
N ALA A 146 -19.54 -5.07 12.36
CA ALA A 146 -20.16 -3.76 12.09
C ALA A 146 -19.47 -3.05 10.92
N LEU A 147 -18.16 -3.27 10.77
CA LEU A 147 -17.36 -2.87 9.62
C LEU A 147 -16.56 -4.06 9.10
N THR A 148 -16.26 -4.04 7.80
CA THR A 148 -15.24 -4.91 7.21
C THR A 148 -13.87 -4.23 7.22
N ARG A 149 -12.78 -4.98 7.07
CA ARG A 149 -11.43 -4.40 6.89
C ARG A 149 -11.37 -3.40 5.73
N GLY A 150 -12.15 -3.62 4.67
CA GLY A 150 -12.22 -2.69 3.54
C GLY A 150 -12.84 -1.34 3.89
N GLN A 151 -13.65 -1.24 4.94
CA GLN A 151 -14.23 0.03 5.37
C GLN A 151 -13.32 0.82 6.31
N VAL A 152 -12.34 0.17 6.95
CA VAL A 152 -11.51 0.78 7.99
C VAL A 152 -10.69 1.97 7.47
N PRO A 153 -10.02 1.95 6.30
CA PRO A 153 -9.23 3.10 5.84
C PRO A 153 -10.03 4.38 5.67
N VAL A 154 -11.22 4.30 5.08
CA VAL A 154 -12.10 5.48 4.91
C VAL A 154 -12.76 5.90 6.24
N ALA A 155 -13.04 4.96 7.14
CA ALA A 155 -13.55 5.25 8.48
C ALA A 155 -12.49 5.98 9.33
N LEU A 156 -11.23 5.53 9.29
CA LEU A 156 -10.09 6.19 9.93
C LEU A 156 -9.94 7.61 9.42
N LEU A 157 -9.93 7.80 8.10
CA LEU A 157 -9.84 9.13 7.50
C LEU A 157 -11.05 10.01 7.84
N SER A 158 -12.24 9.44 8.05
CA SER A 158 -13.42 10.21 8.45
C SER A 158 -13.33 10.69 9.91
N GLY A 159 -12.69 9.93 10.80
CA GLY A 159 -12.55 10.26 12.22
C GLY A 159 -11.22 10.92 12.60
N ALA A 160 -10.29 11.03 11.65
CA ALA A 160 -8.93 11.47 11.88
C ALA A 160 -8.83 12.90 12.47
N SER A 161 -7.80 13.10 13.30
CA SER A 161 -7.45 14.42 13.82
C SER A 161 -7.02 15.37 12.69
N MET A 162 -7.06 16.69 12.93
CA MET A 162 -6.58 17.67 11.96
C MET A 162 -5.10 17.48 11.60
N GLN A 163 -4.28 17.03 12.56
CA GLN A 163 -2.87 16.75 12.32
C GLN A 163 -2.67 15.51 11.44
N ASP A 164 -3.41 14.44 11.71
CA ASP A 164 -3.40 13.21 10.91
C ASP A 164 -3.88 13.49 9.47
N LEU A 165 -4.90 14.33 9.30
CA LEU A 165 -5.37 14.76 7.98
C LEU A 165 -4.36 15.61 7.24
N ALA A 166 -3.73 16.58 7.91
CA ALA A 166 -2.68 17.39 7.31
C ALA A 166 -1.49 16.52 6.83
N LEU A 167 -1.12 15.49 7.61
CA LEU A 167 -0.13 14.51 7.18
C LEU A 167 -0.58 13.74 5.94
N PHE A 168 -1.80 13.20 5.96
CA PHE A 168 -2.34 12.45 4.82
C PHE A 168 -2.42 13.31 3.55
N ASP A 169 -2.78 14.58 3.67
CA ASP A 169 -2.80 15.55 2.58
C ASP A 169 -1.41 15.76 1.98
N ARG A 170 -0.38 15.97 2.82
CA ARG A 170 1.00 16.08 2.35
C ARG A 170 1.50 14.81 1.66
N LYS A 171 1.12 13.64 2.17
CA LYS A 171 1.44 12.36 1.51
C LYS A 171 0.77 12.25 0.15
N ALA A 172 -0.48 12.69 0.03
CA ALA A 172 -1.22 12.70 -1.23
C ALA A 172 -0.63 13.70 -2.25
N GLU A 173 -0.15 14.85 -1.80
CA GLU A 173 0.56 15.83 -2.65
C GLU A 173 1.89 15.26 -3.19
N VAL A 174 2.68 14.60 -2.33
CA VAL A 174 3.91 13.92 -2.77
C VAL A 174 3.59 12.79 -3.75
N ALA A 175 2.58 11.97 -3.46
CA ALA A 175 2.14 10.89 -4.33
C ALA A 175 1.67 11.41 -5.71
N GLY A 176 0.86 12.46 -5.74
CA GLY A 176 0.42 13.10 -6.98
C GLY A 176 1.59 13.68 -7.78
N ALA A 177 2.51 14.37 -7.12
CA ALA A 177 3.71 14.92 -7.77
C ALA A 177 4.63 13.82 -8.33
N PHE A 178 4.80 12.71 -7.59
CA PHE A 178 5.52 11.53 -8.08
C PHE A 178 4.86 10.95 -9.34
N SER A 179 3.55 10.70 -9.32
CA SER A 179 2.84 10.20 -10.51
C SER A 179 2.94 11.15 -11.70
N ALA A 180 2.84 12.47 -11.47
CA ALA A 180 3.04 13.47 -12.52
C ALA A 180 4.46 13.46 -13.10
N ALA A 181 5.46 13.11 -12.29
CA ALA A 181 6.85 12.99 -12.71
C ALA A 181 7.16 11.71 -13.51
N LEU A 182 6.23 10.74 -13.57
CA LEU A 182 6.29 9.56 -14.46
C LEU A 182 5.92 9.90 -15.91
N ASN A 183 6.26 11.10 -16.36
CA ASN A 183 5.86 11.69 -17.65
C ASN A 183 6.67 11.22 -18.87
N THR A 184 7.50 10.21 -18.71
CA THR A 184 8.28 9.57 -19.78
C THR A 184 8.04 8.07 -19.76
N PRO A 185 8.04 7.36 -20.91
CA PRO A 185 7.90 5.91 -20.95
C PRO A 185 8.89 5.17 -20.06
N GLU A 186 10.13 5.66 -19.94
CA GLU A 186 11.19 5.06 -19.14
C GLU A 186 10.85 5.10 -17.65
N ARG A 187 10.47 6.28 -17.13
CA ARG A 187 10.04 6.43 -15.72
C ARG A 187 8.77 5.63 -15.43
N ALA A 188 7.79 5.67 -16.32
CA ALA A 188 6.56 4.89 -16.17
C ALA A 188 6.84 3.37 -16.13
N ALA A 189 7.81 2.89 -16.91
CA ALA A 189 8.23 1.49 -16.89
C ALA A 189 8.98 1.09 -15.60
N GLN A 190 9.66 2.04 -14.95
CA GLN A 190 10.37 1.79 -13.68
C GLN A 190 9.40 1.64 -12.50
N TYR A 191 8.26 2.32 -12.52
CA TYR A 191 7.24 2.18 -11.48
C TYR A 191 6.33 0.97 -11.70
N GLN A 192 6.93 -0.22 -11.69
CA GLN A 192 6.24 -1.50 -11.86
C GLN A 192 6.76 -2.56 -10.89
N GLY A 193 5.83 -3.37 -10.37
CA GLY A 193 6.13 -4.48 -9.46
C GLY A 193 6.31 -4.05 -8.01
N GLU A 194 6.38 -5.06 -7.14
CA GLU A 194 6.32 -4.90 -5.68
C GLU A 194 7.50 -4.11 -5.12
N SER A 195 8.72 -4.29 -5.65
CA SER A 195 9.92 -3.60 -5.15
C SER A 195 9.88 -2.09 -5.40
N ALA A 196 9.51 -1.66 -6.61
CA ALA A 196 9.33 -0.25 -6.93
C ALA A 196 8.23 0.39 -6.06
N VAL A 197 7.14 -0.33 -5.86
CA VAL A 197 6.05 0.09 -4.98
C VAL A 197 6.50 0.23 -3.52
N ALA A 198 7.22 -0.75 -3.00
CA ALA A 198 7.74 -0.73 -1.64
C ALA A 198 8.75 0.40 -1.44
N ALA A 199 9.63 0.66 -2.41
CA ALA A 199 10.53 1.80 -2.41
C ALA A 199 9.77 3.14 -2.31
N LEU A 200 8.68 3.32 -3.07
CA LEU A 200 7.86 4.51 -2.96
C LEU A 200 7.21 4.64 -1.58
N ARG A 201 6.71 3.54 -0.99
CA ARG A 201 6.14 3.57 0.38
C ARG A 201 7.14 4.03 1.43
N VAL A 202 8.40 3.60 1.32
CA VAL A 202 9.47 4.03 2.23
C VAL A 202 9.68 5.53 2.15
N VAL A 203 9.66 6.12 0.95
CA VAL A 203 9.79 7.57 0.80
C VAL A 203 8.55 8.30 1.32
N LEU A 204 7.34 7.80 1.04
CA LEU A 204 6.10 8.38 1.55
C LEU A 204 5.99 8.33 3.09
N ALA A 205 6.64 7.35 3.74
CA ALA A 205 6.70 7.26 5.20
C ALA A 205 7.56 8.37 5.84
N LYS A 206 8.40 9.07 5.07
CA LYS A 206 9.20 10.21 5.55
C LYS A 206 8.41 11.52 5.58
N VAL A 207 7.25 11.58 4.93
CA VAL A 207 6.40 12.78 4.89
C VAL A 207 5.89 13.10 6.30
N THR A 208 5.82 14.39 6.60
CA THR A 208 5.25 14.91 7.85
C THR A 208 4.13 15.91 7.54
N ALA A 209 3.29 16.24 8.52
CA ALA A 209 2.26 17.28 8.36
C ALA A 209 2.86 18.68 8.04
N THR A 210 4.14 18.89 8.31
CA THR A 210 4.86 20.15 8.10
C THR A 210 5.80 20.12 6.88
N THR A 211 5.78 19.06 6.07
CA THR A 211 6.60 18.97 4.85
C THR A 211 6.34 20.17 3.95
N SER A 212 7.39 20.96 3.72
CA SER A 212 7.39 22.14 2.86
C SER A 212 7.43 21.76 1.37
N ALA A 213 7.16 22.73 0.49
CA ALA A 213 7.25 22.52 -0.95
C ALA A 213 8.66 22.12 -1.43
N ALA A 214 9.71 22.64 -0.79
CA ALA A 214 11.09 22.28 -1.12
C ALA A 214 11.41 20.83 -0.70
N GLU A 215 10.96 20.42 0.48
CA GLU A 215 11.09 19.04 0.95
C GLU A 215 10.25 18.07 0.12
N GLN A 216 9.05 18.47 -0.30
CA GLN A 216 8.22 17.69 -1.23
C GLN A 216 8.97 17.44 -2.54
N ALA A 217 9.57 18.46 -3.14
CA ALA A 217 10.35 18.28 -4.37
C ALA A 217 11.52 17.29 -4.19
N ALA A 218 12.26 17.43 -3.08
CA ALA A 218 13.35 16.51 -2.75
C ALA A 218 12.87 15.06 -2.53
N LEU A 219 11.70 14.86 -1.89
CA LEU A 219 11.10 13.54 -1.71
C LEU A 219 10.63 12.94 -3.03
N VAL A 220 10.13 13.74 -3.98
CA VAL A 220 9.78 13.24 -5.32
C VAL A 220 11.02 12.77 -6.08
N ASP A 221 12.11 13.54 -6.03
CA ASP A 221 13.39 13.13 -6.63
C ASP A 221 13.95 11.86 -5.97
N GLU A 222 13.87 11.76 -4.64
CA GLU A 222 14.24 10.55 -3.91
C GLU A 222 13.38 9.36 -4.33
N ALA A 223 12.07 9.52 -4.44
CA ALA A 223 11.15 8.47 -4.86
C ALA A 223 11.44 7.98 -6.27
N LEU A 224 11.70 8.88 -7.23
CA LEU A 224 12.10 8.51 -8.58
C LEU A 224 13.42 7.73 -8.59
N GLY A 225 14.40 8.18 -7.81
CA GLY A 225 15.68 7.49 -7.67
C GLY A 225 15.53 6.09 -7.05
N ALA A 226 14.74 5.97 -5.98
CA ALA A 226 14.49 4.71 -5.28
C ALA A 226 13.72 3.71 -6.16
N VAL A 227 12.72 4.18 -6.91
CA VAL A 227 11.96 3.37 -7.87
C VAL A 227 12.86 2.91 -9.03
N ALA A 228 13.69 3.81 -9.58
CA ALA A 228 14.61 3.46 -10.65
C ALA A 228 15.72 2.49 -10.21
N ALA A 229 16.17 2.59 -8.95
CA ALA A 229 17.17 1.70 -8.37
C ALA A 229 16.59 0.36 -7.92
N SER A 230 15.27 0.27 -7.72
CA SER A 230 14.60 -0.96 -7.32
C SER A 230 14.67 -2.00 -8.44
N PRO A 231 15.31 -3.16 -8.22
CA PRO A 231 15.35 -4.18 -9.23
C PRO A 231 13.93 -4.69 -9.50
N ALA A 232 13.50 -4.59 -10.75
CA ALA A 232 12.20 -5.10 -11.16
C ALA A 232 12.14 -6.62 -10.95
N PHE A 233 11.06 -7.11 -10.34
CA PHE A 233 10.83 -8.54 -10.13
C PHE A 233 11.03 -9.41 -11.40
N PRO A 234 10.66 -8.97 -12.62
CA PRO A 234 11.00 -9.71 -13.85
C PRO A 234 12.49 -10.04 -14.02
N LYS A 235 13.40 -9.15 -13.56
CA LYS A 235 14.84 -9.38 -13.62
C LYS A 235 15.27 -10.46 -12.62
N VAL A 236 14.71 -10.44 -11.42
CA VAL A 236 14.92 -11.48 -10.40
C VAL A 236 14.38 -12.82 -10.90
N GLN A 237 13.17 -12.83 -11.46
CA GLN A 237 12.56 -14.02 -12.03
C GLN A 237 13.43 -14.62 -13.14
N ALA A 238 14.00 -13.79 -14.02
CA ALA A 238 14.91 -14.23 -15.06
C ALA A 238 16.19 -14.88 -14.47
N ILE A 239 16.76 -14.27 -13.43
CA ILE A 239 17.92 -14.82 -12.70
C ILE A 239 17.56 -16.16 -12.05
N VAL A 240 16.45 -16.24 -11.30
CA VAL A 240 16.03 -17.47 -10.63
C VAL A 240 15.75 -18.59 -11.64
N ARG A 241 15.12 -18.27 -12.78
CA ARG A 241 14.93 -19.22 -13.88
C ARG A 241 16.26 -19.73 -14.44
N ALA A 242 17.21 -18.85 -14.68
CA ALA A 242 18.51 -19.22 -15.24
C ALA A 242 19.40 -19.98 -14.25
N ARG A 243 19.31 -19.69 -12.94
CA ARG A 243 20.27 -20.14 -11.93
C ARG A 243 19.72 -21.23 -10.99
N CYS A 244 18.40 -21.37 -10.85
CA CYS A 244 17.80 -22.21 -9.81
C CYS A 244 16.85 -23.28 -10.37
N VAL A 245 16.06 -22.96 -11.40
CA VAL A 245 14.94 -23.81 -11.85
C VAL A 245 15.39 -25.18 -12.38
N ALA A 246 16.61 -25.32 -12.92
CA ALA A 246 17.12 -26.62 -13.37
C ALA A 246 17.11 -27.71 -12.27
N CYS A 247 17.25 -27.32 -10.99
CA CYS A 247 17.12 -28.21 -9.84
C CYS A 247 15.82 -27.99 -9.05
N HIS A 248 15.36 -26.74 -8.94
CA HIS A 248 14.20 -26.33 -8.15
C HIS A 248 12.96 -26.15 -9.04
N SER A 249 12.54 -27.24 -9.69
CA SER A 249 11.36 -27.28 -10.56
C SER A 249 10.46 -28.47 -10.22
N ALA A 250 9.18 -28.39 -10.56
CA ALA A 250 8.28 -29.53 -10.61
C ALA A 250 8.82 -30.66 -11.51
N THR A 251 9.60 -30.31 -12.53
CA THR A 251 10.29 -31.24 -13.44
C THR A 251 11.76 -30.86 -13.56
N PRO A 252 12.60 -31.21 -12.55
CA PRO A 252 14.02 -30.88 -12.59
C PRO A 252 14.70 -31.47 -13.84
N THR A 253 15.61 -30.70 -14.44
CA THR A 253 16.33 -31.08 -15.65
C THR A 253 17.82 -31.30 -15.40
N MET A 254 18.33 -30.90 -14.23
CA MET A 254 19.72 -31.13 -13.86
C MET A 254 19.96 -32.62 -13.52
N PRO A 255 20.95 -33.28 -14.15
CA PRO A 255 21.32 -34.64 -13.79
C PRO A 255 21.58 -34.81 -12.29
N GLY A 256 21.06 -35.90 -11.71
CA GLY A 256 21.18 -36.18 -10.28
C GLY A 256 20.01 -35.67 -9.44
N PHE A 257 19.06 -34.92 -10.01
CA PHE A 257 17.86 -34.46 -9.31
C PHE A 257 16.59 -35.06 -9.94
N ALA A 258 16.02 -36.07 -9.28
CA ALA A 258 14.72 -36.63 -9.68
C ALA A 258 13.53 -35.81 -9.14
N THR A 259 13.74 -35.07 -8.06
CA THR A 259 12.76 -34.16 -7.46
C THR A 259 13.46 -32.91 -6.95
N ALA A 260 12.70 -31.82 -6.81
CA ALA A 260 13.25 -30.58 -6.31
C ALA A 260 13.76 -30.73 -4.87
N PRO A 261 14.99 -30.29 -4.55
CA PRO A 261 15.54 -30.41 -3.21
C PRO A 261 14.64 -29.77 -2.16
N ARG A 262 14.35 -30.53 -1.09
CA ARG A 262 13.44 -30.13 0.00
C ARG A 262 12.03 -29.71 -0.45
N GLY A 263 11.61 -30.14 -1.64
CA GLY A 263 10.31 -29.79 -2.22
C GLY A 263 10.18 -28.32 -2.68
N ILE A 264 11.27 -27.54 -2.66
CA ILE A 264 11.26 -26.11 -3.02
C ILE A 264 11.28 -25.97 -4.53
N ARG A 265 10.34 -25.22 -5.09
CA ARG A 265 10.18 -25.04 -6.54
C ARG A 265 10.10 -23.55 -6.87
N PHE A 266 10.54 -23.18 -8.07
CA PHE A 266 10.54 -21.80 -8.56
C PHE A 266 9.98 -21.69 -9.98
N ASP A 267 9.04 -22.58 -10.33
CA ASP A 267 8.40 -22.61 -11.65
C ASP A 267 7.53 -21.35 -11.88
N THR A 268 6.88 -20.86 -10.81
CA THR A 268 5.98 -19.71 -10.87
C THR A 268 6.52 -18.48 -10.13
N PRO A 269 6.11 -17.25 -10.54
CA PRO A 269 6.39 -16.03 -9.78
C PRO A 269 6.05 -16.11 -8.30
N GLU A 270 4.90 -16.69 -7.97
CA GLU A 270 4.34 -16.76 -6.61
C GLU A 270 5.24 -17.61 -5.71
N GLN A 271 5.80 -18.70 -6.25
CA GLN A 271 6.76 -19.52 -5.52
C GLN A 271 8.05 -18.75 -5.22
N ILE A 272 8.56 -17.98 -6.18
CA ILE A 272 9.76 -17.15 -6.00
C ILE A 272 9.54 -16.13 -4.89
N ARG A 273 8.38 -15.45 -4.87
CA ARG A 273 8.02 -14.49 -3.82
C ARG A 273 7.85 -15.15 -2.46
N THR A 274 7.13 -16.28 -2.40
CA THR A 274 6.89 -17.02 -1.15
C THR A 274 8.20 -17.45 -0.48
N ASP A 275 9.21 -17.81 -1.28
CA ASP A 275 10.53 -18.21 -0.81
C ASP A 275 11.56 -17.06 -0.83
N ALA A 276 11.15 -15.79 -0.98
CA ALA A 276 12.06 -14.64 -1.15
C ALA A 276 13.14 -14.58 -0.05
N TYR A 277 12.76 -14.78 1.22
CA TYR A 277 13.70 -14.83 2.34
C TYR A 277 14.74 -15.96 2.18
N ARG A 278 14.29 -17.15 1.78
CA ARG A 278 15.18 -18.30 1.60
C ARG A 278 16.13 -18.08 0.42
N ILE A 279 15.62 -17.52 -0.68
CA ILE A 279 16.43 -17.12 -1.83
C ILE A 279 17.49 -16.12 -1.38
N TYR A 280 17.11 -15.05 -0.68
CA TYR A 280 18.04 -14.04 -0.18
C TYR A 280 19.14 -14.63 0.72
N VAL A 281 18.77 -15.42 1.72
CA VAL A 281 19.75 -16.03 2.64
C VAL A 281 20.72 -16.96 1.89
N ASN A 282 20.22 -17.81 0.99
CA ASN A 282 21.06 -18.80 0.31
C ASN A 282 21.87 -18.22 -0.84
N VAL A 283 21.35 -17.21 -1.54
CA VAL A 283 21.99 -16.59 -2.70
C VAL A 283 22.85 -15.39 -2.31
N VAL A 284 22.43 -14.58 -1.35
CA VAL A 284 23.09 -13.32 -1.05
C VAL A 284 23.97 -13.44 0.20
N GLN A 285 23.40 -13.92 1.31
CA GLN A 285 24.13 -13.94 2.59
C GLN A 285 25.17 -15.05 2.66
N THR A 286 24.76 -16.29 2.41
CA THR A 286 25.64 -17.47 2.52
C THR A 286 26.35 -17.79 1.22
N GLN A 287 25.78 -17.34 0.09
CA GLN A 287 26.21 -17.69 -1.27
C GLN A 287 26.29 -19.21 -1.52
N PHE A 288 25.62 -20.01 -0.68
CA PHE A 288 25.58 -21.46 -0.81
C PHE A 288 24.86 -21.91 -2.08
N MET A 289 23.86 -21.14 -2.50
CA MET A 289 23.14 -21.38 -3.75
C MET A 289 23.51 -20.34 -4.82
N PRO A 290 23.56 -20.73 -6.10
CA PRO A 290 23.49 -22.11 -6.61
C PRO A 290 24.62 -22.99 -6.06
N TYR A 291 24.37 -24.28 -5.79
CA TYR A 291 25.33 -25.15 -5.11
C TYR A 291 26.69 -25.13 -5.81
N GLY A 292 27.75 -24.76 -5.07
CA GLY A 292 29.11 -24.62 -5.61
C GLY A 292 29.22 -23.62 -6.78
N ASN A 293 28.27 -22.69 -6.90
CA ASN A 293 28.06 -21.79 -8.03
C ASN A 293 28.02 -22.49 -9.41
N GLN A 294 27.53 -23.73 -9.47
CA GLN A 294 27.54 -24.55 -10.69
C GLN A 294 26.86 -23.90 -11.91
N THR A 295 25.87 -23.04 -11.69
CA THR A 295 25.19 -22.33 -12.77
C THR A 295 25.83 -20.98 -13.09
N ASN A 296 27.04 -20.69 -12.60
CA ASN A 296 27.79 -19.45 -12.85
C ASN A 296 27.01 -18.16 -12.51
N MET A 297 26.38 -18.12 -11.34
CA MET A 297 25.73 -16.90 -10.87
C MET A 297 26.78 -15.83 -10.54
N THR A 298 26.62 -14.65 -11.11
CA THR A 298 27.55 -13.53 -10.98
C THR A 298 27.29 -12.69 -9.74
N PRO A 299 28.28 -11.92 -9.24
CA PRO A 299 28.06 -10.96 -8.17
C PRO A 299 26.97 -9.93 -8.50
N ALA A 300 26.90 -9.47 -9.75
CA ALA A 300 25.89 -8.51 -10.19
C ALA A 300 24.46 -9.08 -10.13
N GLU A 301 24.27 -10.37 -10.44
CA GLU A 301 22.96 -11.03 -10.29
C GLU A 301 22.59 -11.22 -8.81
N ARG A 302 23.57 -11.50 -7.94
CA ARG A 302 23.32 -11.57 -6.49
C ARG A 302 22.88 -10.20 -5.94
N GLU A 303 23.45 -9.13 -6.46
CA GLU A 303 23.05 -7.77 -6.07
C GLU A 303 21.62 -7.44 -6.52
N VAL A 304 21.20 -7.92 -7.70
CA VAL A 304 19.78 -7.81 -8.12
C VAL A 304 18.85 -8.54 -7.15
N VAL A 305 19.23 -9.73 -6.69
CA VAL A 305 18.44 -10.48 -5.71
C VAL A 305 18.45 -9.78 -4.34
N ARG A 306 19.59 -9.22 -3.92
CA ARG A 306 19.73 -8.44 -2.69
C ARG A 306 18.77 -7.26 -2.69
N ALA A 307 18.91 -6.38 -3.67
CA ALA A 307 18.16 -5.14 -3.73
C ALA A 307 16.66 -5.39 -3.91
N TRP A 308 16.26 -6.52 -4.50
CA TRP A 308 14.86 -6.92 -4.56
C TRP A 308 14.33 -7.29 -3.18
N TYR A 309 15.05 -8.15 -2.45
CA TYR A 309 14.64 -8.58 -1.13
C TYR A 309 14.65 -7.43 -0.11
N GLU A 310 15.76 -6.70 -0.02
CA GLU A 310 15.94 -5.56 0.89
C GLU A 310 15.03 -4.38 0.52
N GLY A 311 14.63 -4.27 -0.76
CA GLY A 311 13.66 -3.30 -1.26
C GLY A 311 12.19 -3.65 -0.95
N GLY A 312 11.92 -4.65 -0.10
CA GLY A 312 10.58 -4.96 0.39
C GLY A 312 9.85 -6.05 -0.39
N ALA A 313 10.54 -7.13 -0.79
CA ALA A 313 9.92 -8.30 -1.43
C ALA A 313 9.03 -9.17 -0.49
N LEU A 314 8.45 -8.56 0.55
CA LEU A 314 7.54 -9.21 1.51
C LEU A 314 6.09 -8.79 1.25
#